data_AF-A0A169E3L4-F1
#
_entry.id   AF-A0A169E3L4-F1
#
_cell.length_a   1.000
_cell.length_b   1.000
_cell.length_c   1.000
_cell.angle_alpha   90.00
_cell.angle_beta   90.00
_cell.angle_gamma   90.00
#
_symmetry.space_group_name_H-M   'P 1'
#
loop_
_entity.id
_entity.type
_entity.pdbx_description
1 polymer ?
#
loop_
_entity_poly.entity_id
_entity_poly.type
_entity_poly.pdbx_seq_one_letter_code
_entity_poly.pdbx_strand_id
1 'polypeptide(L)'
;MRVVAKKVQMLRLQEKRNKHEENIEAACAEQLKIKRECIELEKNIAKKRSQKVQTTEEKWDEKCNQAVQLFNQGMEYPTIAKKVGCNVSSLYRELKKRDLLQMPKQVAPCKSVKAPIIPPQTKKSKFERYKEYYMYR
;
A
#
# COMPACT_ATOMS: atom_id res chain seq x y z
N MET A 1 -61.34 -7.86 53.53
CA MET A 1 -60.99 -6.57 52.86
C MET A 1 -59.50 -6.18 53.01
N ARG A 2 -58.93 -5.98 54.22
CA ARG A 2 -57.53 -5.50 54.39
C ARG A 2 -56.42 -6.41 53.83
N VAL A 3 -56.59 -7.74 53.93
CA VAL A 3 -55.58 -8.72 53.44
C VAL A 3 -55.43 -8.65 51.93
N VAL A 4 -56.54 -8.45 51.21
CA VAL A 4 -56.56 -8.29 49.75
C VAL A 4 -55.84 -7.01 49.34
N ALA A 5 -56.08 -5.89 50.03
CA ALA A 5 -55.40 -4.62 49.75
C ALA A 5 -53.88 -4.70 49.92
N LYS A 6 -53.39 -5.37 50.97
CA LYS A 6 -51.95 -5.60 51.18
C LYS A 6 -51.34 -6.46 50.07
N LYS A 7 -52.05 -7.49 49.61
CA LYS A 7 -51.59 -8.36 48.51
C LYS A 7 -51.52 -7.60 47.18
N VAL A 8 -52.50 -6.74 46.90
CA VAL A 8 -52.48 -5.87 45.71
C VAL A 8 -51.31 -4.87 45.78
N GLN A 9 -51.04 -4.28 46.94
CA GLN A 9 -49.91 -3.37 47.12
C GLN A 9 -48.56 -4.09 46.92
N MET A 10 -48.45 -5.33 47.43
CA MET A 10 -47.27 -6.17 47.25
C MET A 10 -47.01 -6.49 45.77
N LEU A 11 -48.04 -6.90 45.03
CA LEU A 11 -47.95 -7.18 43.60
C LEU A 11 -47.49 -5.94 42.80
N ARG A 12 -48.04 -4.76 43.10
CA ARG A 12 -47.62 -3.50 42.46
C ARG A 12 -46.16 -3.14 42.75
N LEU A 13 -45.65 -3.46 43.94
CA LEU A 13 -44.25 -3.22 44.29
C LEU A 13 -43.32 -4.20 43.56
N GLN A 14 -43.74 -5.46 43.42
CA GLN A 14 -42.99 -6.47 42.68
C GLN A 14 -42.91 -6.12 41.18
N GLU A 15 -44.02 -5.71 40.59
CA GLU A 15 -44.07 -5.30 39.17
C GLU A 15 -43.17 -4.10 38.87
N LYS A 16 -43.12 -3.10 39.77
CA LYS A 16 -42.19 -1.97 39.65
C LYS A 16 -40.72 -2.38 39.72
N ARG A 17 -40.38 -3.36 40.57
CA ARG A 17 -39.01 -3.88 40.69
C ARG A 17 -38.60 -4.63 39.43
N ASN A 18 -39.44 -5.53 38.95
CA ASN A 18 -39.19 -6.29 37.72
C ASN A 18 -38.96 -5.35 36.53
N LYS A 19 -39.80 -4.31 36.39
CA LYS A 19 -39.65 -3.31 35.32
C LYS A 19 -38.33 -2.52 35.41
N HIS A 20 -37.85 -2.24 36.62
CA HIS A 20 -36.55 -1.58 36.81
C HIS A 20 -35.39 -2.52 36.47
N GLU A 21 -35.51 -3.81 36.82
CA GLU A 21 -34.53 -4.85 36.51
C GLU A 21 -34.44 -5.09 34.99
N GLU A 22 -35.57 -5.23 34.30
CA GLU A 22 -35.66 -5.30 32.83
C GLU A 22 -35.00 -4.09 32.15
N ASN A 23 -35.22 -2.89 32.67
CA ASN A 23 -34.59 -1.67 32.13
C ASN A 23 -33.06 -1.67 32.31
N ILE A 24 -32.55 -2.20 33.43
CA ILE A 24 -31.10 -2.33 33.66
C ILE A 24 -30.51 -3.37 32.70
N GLU A 25 -31.17 -4.51 32.53
CA GLU A 25 -30.72 -5.56 31.60
C GLU A 25 -30.69 -5.04 30.16
N ALA A 26 -31.72 -4.31 29.73
CA ALA A 26 -31.77 -3.68 28.42
C ALA A 26 -30.64 -2.65 28.24
N ALA A 27 -30.41 -1.78 29.23
CA ALA A 27 -29.30 -0.82 29.19
C ALA A 27 -27.93 -1.50 29.14
N CYS A 28 -27.76 -2.62 29.86
CA CYS A 28 -26.54 -3.41 29.84
C CYS A 28 -26.31 -4.08 28.47
N ALA A 29 -27.37 -4.61 27.84
CA ALA A 29 -27.30 -5.16 26.49
C ALA A 29 -26.90 -4.11 25.45
N GLU A 30 -27.46 -2.89 25.54
CA GLU A 30 -27.07 -1.78 24.68
C GLU A 30 -25.61 -1.36 24.89
N GLN A 31 -25.15 -1.29 26.15
CA GLN A 31 -23.73 -1.01 26.43
C GLN A 31 -22.80 -2.08 25.85
N LEU A 32 -23.17 -3.37 25.93
CA LEU A 32 -22.38 -4.45 25.33
C LEU A 32 -22.34 -4.35 23.81
N LYS A 33 -23.44 -3.94 23.17
CA LYS A 33 -23.52 -3.71 21.73
C LYS A 33 -22.60 -2.56 21.30
N ILE A 34 -22.66 -1.42 21.99
CA ILE A 34 -21.78 -0.27 21.75
C ILE A 34 -20.31 -0.67 21.90
N LYS A 35 -19.96 -1.41 22.97
CA LYS A 35 -18.58 -1.89 23.18
C LYS A 35 -18.09 -2.76 22.02
N ARG A 36 -18.93 -3.66 21.50
CA ARG A 36 -18.58 -4.51 20.35
C ARG A 36 -18.35 -3.67 19.09
N GLU A 37 -19.23 -2.72 18.82
CA GLU A 37 -19.11 -1.79 17.70
C GLU A 37 -17.83 -0.95 17.79
N CYS A 38 -17.48 -0.44 18.97
CA CYS A 38 -16.22 0.29 19.20
C CYS A 38 -14.99 -0.57 18.86
N ILE A 39 -14.94 -1.83 19.34
CA ILE A 39 -13.84 -2.75 19.06
C ILE A 39 -13.72 -3.02 17.55
N GLU A 40 -14.84 -3.16 16.86
CA GLU A 40 -14.85 -3.40 15.41
C GLU A 40 -14.38 -2.17 14.62
N LEU A 41 -14.80 -0.97 15.02
CA LEU A 41 -14.33 0.29 14.44
C LEU A 41 -12.83 0.48 14.64
N GLU A 42 -12.30 0.20 15.83
CA GLU A 42 -10.87 0.27 16.11
C GLU A 42 -10.05 -0.68 15.21
N LYS A 43 -10.50 -1.93 15.06
CA LYS A 43 -9.86 -2.90 14.16
C LYS A 43 -9.85 -2.40 12.71
N ASN A 44 -10.95 -1.81 12.25
CA ASN A 44 -11.05 -1.27 10.90
C ASN A 44 -10.15 -0.05 10.69
N ILE A 45 -10.04 0.84 11.69
CA ILE A 45 -9.12 1.98 11.66
C ILE A 45 -7.66 1.50 11.63
N ALA A 46 -7.30 0.51 12.46
CA ALA A 46 -5.96 -0.06 12.47
C ALA A 46 -5.58 -0.67 11.12
N LYS A 47 -6.48 -1.46 10.51
CA LYS A 47 -6.29 -2.02 9.15
C LYS A 47 -6.15 -0.94 8.08
N LYS A 48 -6.98 0.12 8.12
CA LYS A 48 -6.87 1.24 7.18
C LYS A 48 -5.57 2.02 7.35
N ARG A 49 -5.09 2.17 8.60
CA ARG A 49 -3.79 2.81 8.88
C ARG A 49 -2.63 1.96 8.36
N SER A 50 -2.62 0.64 8.58
CA SER A 50 -1.57 -0.22 8.04
C SER A 50 -1.56 -0.28 6.51
N GLN A 51 -2.73 -0.28 5.86
CA GLN A 51 -2.82 -0.18 4.39
C GLN A 51 -2.39 1.19 3.85
N LYS A 52 -2.65 2.29 4.58
CA LYS A 52 -2.28 3.65 4.15
C LYS A 52 -0.80 3.95 4.38
N VAL A 53 -0.17 3.29 5.36
CA VAL A 53 1.28 3.29 5.58
C VAL A 53 1.89 2.18 4.74
N GLN A 54 1.66 2.21 3.42
CA GLN A 54 2.67 1.63 2.55
C GLN A 54 3.94 2.44 2.80
N THR A 55 4.94 1.80 3.39
CA THR A 55 6.22 2.45 3.64
C THR A 55 6.76 2.99 2.31
N THR A 56 7.53 4.08 2.36
CA THR A 56 8.17 4.62 1.15
C THR A 56 8.96 3.52 0.41
N GLU A 57 9.47 2.53 1.14
CA GLU A 57 10.16 1.35 0.63
C GLU A 57 9.24 0.43 -0.19
N GLU A 58 8.06 0.06 0.32
CA GLU A 58 7.08 -0.76 -0.42
C GLU A 58 6.63 -0.10 -1.73
N LYS A 59 6.43 1.23 -1.72
CA LYS A 59 6.10 1.98 -2.94
C LYS A 59 7.22 1.93 -3.97
N TRP A 60 8.47 1.84 -3.53
CA TRP A 60 9.62 1.69 -4.41
C TRP A 60 9.78 0.25 -4.88
N ASP A 61 9.44 -0.74 -4.06
CA ASP A 61 9.46 -2.15 -4.46
C ASP A 61 8.51 -2.38 -5.65
N GLU A 62 7.30 -1.83 -5.58
CA GLU A 62 6.33 -1.90 -6.68
C GLU A 62 6.86 -1.23 -7.96
N LYS A 63 7.45 -0.03 -7.83
CA LYS A 63 8.05 0.69 -8.97
C LYS A 63 9.25 -0.05 -9.57
N CYS A 64 10.10 -0.65 -8.74
CA CYS A 64 11.24 -1.44 -9.19
C CYS A 64 10.79 -2.71 -9.92
N ASN A 65 9.75 -3.39 -9.41
CA ASN A 65 9.16 -4.56 -10.06
C ASN A 65 8.58 -4.20 -11.44
N GLN A 66 7.84 -3.09 -11.54
CA GLN A 66 7.34 -2.59 -12.82
C GLN A 66 8.50 -2.24 -13.77
N ALA A 67 9.56 -1.61 -13.26
CA ALA A 67 10.73 -1.28 -14.07
C ALA A 67 11.43 -2.53 -14.64
N VAL A 68 11.57 -3.59 -13.84
CA VAL A 68 12.12 -4.87 -14.28
C VAL A 68 11.28 -5.51 -15.40
N GLN A 69 9.96 -5.49 -15.26
CA GLN A 69 9.05 -6.02 -16.30
C GLN A 69 9.19 -5.24 -17.62
N LEU A 70 9.20 -3.91 -17.54
CA LEU A 70 9.34 -3.05 -18.72
C LEU A 70 10.73 -3.19 -19.37
N PHE A 71 11.77 -3.43 -18.56
CA PHE A 71 13.11 -3.71 -19.05
C PHE A 71 13.18 -5.05 -19.78
N ASN A 72 12.53 -6.09 -19.23
CA ASN A 72 12.45 -7.40 -19.89
C ASN A 72 11.69 -7.33 -21.23
N GLN A 73 10.80 -6.36 -21.42
CA GLN A 73 10.15 -6.05 -22.71
C GLN A 73 11.07 -5.32 -23.70
N GLY A 74 12.32 -5.00 -23.33
CA GLY A 74 13.30 -4.34 -24.18
C GLY A 74 13.30 -2.81 -24.10
N MET A 75 12.60 -2.20 -23.14
CA MET A 75 12.70 -0.75 -22.95
C MET A 75 13.94 -0.35 -22.15
N GLU A 76 14.50 0.79 -22.51
CA GLU A 76 15.60 1.41 -21.76
C GLU A 76 15.10 2.12 -20.50
N TYR A 77 15.94 2.15 -19.46
CA TYR A 77 15.65 2.81 -18.18
C TYR A 77 15.18 4.27 -18.27
N PRO A 78 15.71 5.13 -19.17
CA PRO A 78 15.20 6.49 -19.30
C PRO A 78 13.74 6.55 -19.74
N THR A 79 13.30 5.60 -20.57
CA THR A 79 11.92 5.48 -21.04
C THR A 79 11.04 4.88 -19.96
N ILE A 80 11.55 3.88 -19.23
CA ILE A 80 10.87 3.25 -18.10
C ILE A 80 10.60 4.26 -16.99
N ALA A 81 11.59 5.08 -16.62
CA ALA A 81 11.45 6.10 -15.58
C ALA A 81 10.33 7.11 -15.91
N LYS A 82 10.21 7.50 -17.18
CA LYS A 82 9.10 8.35 -17.66
C LYS A 82 7.74 7.65 -17.53
N LYS A 83 7.66 6.37 -17.87
CA LYS A 83 6.40 5.58 -17.75
C LYS A 83 5.98 5.36 -16.30
N VAL A 84 6.93 5.08 -15.42
CA VAL A 84 6.71 4.84 -13.98
C VAL A 84 6.54 6.17 -13.21
N GLY A 85 6.85 7.30 -13.83
CA GLY A 85 6.71 8.63 -13.22
C GLY A 85 7.77 8.90 -12.15
N CYS A 86 9.00 8.44 -12.35
CA CYS A 86 10.12 8.66 -11.44
C CYS A 86 11.33 9.26 -12.15
N ASN A 87 12.24 9.89 -11.39
CA ASN A 87 13.48 10.38 -11.97
C ASN A 87 14.42 9.20 -12.27
N VAL A 88 15.13 9.26 -13.40
CA VAL A 88 16.06 8.20 -13.87
C VAL A 88 17.10 7.88 -12.81
N SER A 89 17.67 8.92 -12.17
CA SER A 89 18.67 8.79 -11.11
C SER A 89 18.13 8.05 -9.89
N SER A 90 16.89 8.37 -9.48
CA SER A 90 16.24 7.72 -8.36
C SER A 90 15.96 6.26 -8.68
N LEU A 91 15.41 5.97 -9.86
CA LEU A 91 15.14 4.60 -10.31
C LEU A 91 16.40 3.74 -10.26
N TYR A 92 17.52 4.25 -10.78
CA TYR A 92 18.80 3.53 -10.75
C TYR A 92 19.30 3.24 -9.34
N ARG A 93 19.24 4.23 -8.45
CA ARG A 93 19.70 4.07 -7.06
C ARG A 93 18.85 3.06 -6.30
N GLU A 94 17.53 3.09 -6.51
CA GLU A 94 16.59 2.17 -5.86
C GLU A 94 16.69 0.74 -6.41
N LEU A 95 16.95 0.59 -7.72
CA LEU A 95 17.25 -0.71 -8.35
C LEU A 95 18.59 -1.28 -7.88
N LYS A 96 19.62 -0.43 -7.75
CA LYS A 96 20.95 -0.82 -7.24
C LYS A 96 20.89 -1.23 -5.77
N LYS A 97 20.12 -0.52 -4.93
CA LYS A 97 19.92 -0.87 -3.51
C LYS A 97 19.29 -2.27 -3.34
N ARG A 98 18.51 -2.73 -4.32
CA ARG A 98 17.76 -4.00 -4.30
C ARG A 98 18.38 -5.10 -5.15
N ASP A 99 19.54 -4.86 -5.75
CA ASP A 99 20.21 -5.77 -6.69
C ASP A 99 19.34 -6.22 -7.88
N LEU A 100 18.34 -5.40 -8.27
CA LEU A 100 17.42 -5.65 -9.39
C LEU A 100 17.88 -5.00 -10.70
N LEU A 101 19.02 -4.31 -10.66
CA LEU A 101 19.57 -3.60 -11.79
C LEU A 101 20.08 -4.60 -12.84
N GLN A 102 19.37 -4.69 -13.95
CA GLN A 102 19.78 -5.51 -15.09
C GLN A 102 20.60 -4.72 -16.10
N MET A 103 21.65 -5.35 -16.60
CA MET A 103 22.44 -4.84 -17.72
C MET A 103 21.63 -4.99 -19.02
N PRO A 104 21.59 -3.96 -19.88
CA PRO A 104 21.04 -4.09 -21.24
C PRO A 104 21.75 -5.25 -21.92
N LYS A 105 21.05 -6.36 -22.12
CA LYS A 105 21.56 -7.44 -22.95
C LYS A 105 21.69 -6.83 -24.34
N GLN A 106 22.91 -6.75 -24.83
CA GLN A 106 23.20 -6.32 -26.20
C GLN A 106 22.33 -7.18 -27.11
N VAL A 107 21.21 -6.64 -27.60
CA VAL A 107 20.48 -7.27 -28.68
C VAL A 107 21.46 -7.21 -29.83
N ALA A 108 21.89 -8.38 -30.31
CA ALA A 108 22.92 -8.51 -31.33
C ALA A 108 22.68 -7.46 -32.43
N PRO A 109 23.69 -6.65 -32.81
CA PRO A 109 23.50 -5.63 -33.81
C PRO A 109 23.03 -6.34 -35.08
N CYS A 110 21.81 -6.03 -35.52
CA CYS A 110 21.34 -6.42 -36.84
C CYS A 110 22.38 -5.90 -37.84
N LYS A 111 23.08 -6.84 -38.47
CA LYS A 111 24.13 -6.58 -39.46
C LYS A 111 23.53 -5.70 -40.56
N SER A 112 23.80 -4.40 -40.53
CA SER A 112 23.57 -3.49 -41.64
C SER A 112 24.90 -2.88 -42.04
N VAL A 113 25.48 -3.56 -43.04
CA VAL A 113 26.29 -3.07 -44.16
C VAL A 113 27.01 -1.72 -43.97
N LYS A 114 28.35 -1.84 -43.92
CA LYS A 114 29.42 -0.90 -44.32
C LYS A 114 29.45 0.49 -43.66
N ALA A 115 30.51 0.70 -42.87
CA ALA A 115 30.89 1.98 -42.29
C ALA A 115 31.37 3.00 -43.34
N PRO A 116 31.06 4.29 -43.16
CA PRO A 116 31.93 5.37 -43.62
C PRO A 116 32.99 5.68 -42.55
N ILE A 117 34.23 5.67 -43.01
CA ILE A 117 35.42 6.16 -42.33
C ILE A 117 35.26 7.67 -42.11
N ILE A 118 34.88 8.07 -40.90
CA ILE A 118 35.15 9.35 -40.20
C ILE A 118 34.53 9.14 -38.81
N PRO A 119 35.23 9.32 -37.68
CA PRO A 119 34.56 9.34 -36.38
C PRO A 119 33.81 10.68 -36.29
N PRO A 120 32.47 10.72 -36.36
CA PRO A 120 31.82 11.97 -36.03
C PRO A 120 31.93 12.08 -34.50
N GLN A 121 32.33 13.24 -34.00
CA GLN A 121 32.15 13.61 -32.59
C GLN A 121 30.64 13.71 -32.30
N THR A 122 29.95 12.58 -32.39
CA THR A 122 28.55 12.46 -32.04
C THR A 122 28.51 12.52 -30.53
N LYS A 123 27.74 13.49 -30.01
CA LYS A 123 27.40 13.53 -28.60
C LYS A 123 26.92 12.14 -28.24
N LYS A 124 27.57 11.48 -27.26
CA LYS A 124 27.15 10.16 -26.75
C LYS A 124 25.63 10.15 -26.63
N SER A 125 24.99 9.07 -27.09
CA SER A 125 23.56 8.82 -26.83
C SER A 125 23.28 9.12 -25.37
N LYS A 126 22.10 9.69 -25.09
CA LYS A 126 21.68 9.98 -23.71
C LYS A 126 21.90 8.72 -22.85
N PHE A 127 21.59 7.55 -23.38
CA PHE A 127 21.81 6.27 -22.72
C PHE A 127 23.27 5.95 -22.40
N GLU A 128 24.19 6.09 -23.36
CA GLU A 128 25.63 5.85 -23.15
C GLU A 128 26.23 6.78 -22.09
N ARG A 129 25.80 8.05 -22.07
CA ARG A 129 26.21 9.00 -21.03
C ARG A 129 25.70 8.57 -19.64
N TYR A 130 24.48 8.04 -19.57
CA TYR A 130 23.91 7.54 -18.32
C TYR A 130 24.58 6.23 -17.84
N LYS A 131 24.93 5.31 -18.75
CA LYS A 131 25.71 4.10 -18.41
C LYS A 131 27.03 4.48 -17.73
N GLU A 132 27.78 5.40 -18.33
CA GLU A 132 29.06 5.88 -17.81
C GLU A 132 28.93 6.49 -16.41
N TYR A 133 27.91 7.32 -16.18
CA TYR A 133 27.73 8.03 -14.91
C TYR A 133 27.24 7.13 -13.76
N TYR A 134 26.33 6.20 -14.01
CA TYR A 134 25.66 5.43 -12.94
C TYR A 134 26.18 3.99 -12.77
N MET A 135 26.85 3.40 -13.78
CA MET A 135 27.26 1.99 -13.74
C MET A 135 28.75 1.78 -13.48
N TYR A 136 29.62 2.71 -13.91
CA TYR A 136 31.08 2.53 -13.86
C TYR A 136 31.77 3.41 -12.80
N ARG A 137 30.98 3.98 -11.86
CA ARG A 137 31.46 4.52 -10.58
C ARG A 137 30.97 3.65 -9.43
#